data_AF-A0AAD1DJ53-F1
#
_entry.id   AF-A0AAD1DJ53-F1
#
_cell.length_a   1.000
_cell.length_b   1.000
_cell.length_c   1.000
_cell.angle_alpha   90.00
_cell.angle_beta   90.00
_cell.angle_gamma   90.00
#
_symmetry.space_group_name_H-M   'P 1'
#
loop_
_entity.id
_entity.type
_entity.pdbx_description
1 polymer ?
#
loop_
_entity_poly.entity_id
_entity_poly.type
_entity_poly.pdbx_seq_one_letter_code
_entity_poly.pdbx_strand_id
1 'polypeptide(L)'
;MTTDITELAQRMSIERIKQIALGSTPTMGERESLAITALHFAEELKIATDAFQAAGLAQLAAEEALEKAQRANAAQDDHINQQQDRIDILERRNAELGGELSRYSMSPGQADQRMCESRAARDALGFGKDADDVAPINLRERIDGMKARIAELESQLKAAENNEIDARCHISELESRAVKLVDCDFGAVQNMSGGSTDYCHGFVDGTQNAIRAISAAGIKVEAE
;
A
#
# COMPACT_ATOMS: atom_id res chain seq x y z
N MET A 1 58.57 -78.34 10.24
CA MET A 1 57.60 -77.71 9.31
C MET A 1 57.03 -76.49 10.03
N THR A 2 57.38 -75.25 9.74
CA THR A 2 58.17 -74.59 8.70
C THR A 2 59.31 -73.82 9.39
N THR A 3 60.57 -74.16 9.10
CA THR A 3 61.72 -73.38 9.59
C THR A 3 61.64 -72.00 8.98
N ASP A 4 61.45 -71.00 9.83
CA ASP A 4 61.33 -69.60 9.47
C ASP A 4 62.62 -69.17 8.77
N ILE A 5 62.53 -68.69 7.52
CA ILE A 5 63.71 -68.22 6.75
C ILE A 5 64.43 -67.09 7.52
N THR A 6 63.68 -66.39 8.38
CA THR A 6 64.16 -65.39 9.34
C THR A 6 65.05 -65.96 10.46
N GLU A 7 64.83 -67.21 10.89
CA GLU A 7 65.66 -67.89 11.91
C GLU A 7 66.91 -68.55 11.30
N LEU A 8 66.87 -68.94 10.01
CA LEU A 8 68.05 -69.49 9.30
C LEU A 8 69.03 -68.40 8.84
N ALA A 9 68.59 -67.14 8.81
CA ALA A 9 69.42 -65.99 8.56
C ALA A 9 70.15 -65.56 9.85
N GLN A 10 71.14 -66.33 10.30
CA GLN A 10 72.22 -65.78 11.13
C GLN A 10 72.95 -64.73 10.28
N ARG A 11 72.41 -63.50 10.26
CA ARG A 11 72.93 -62.38 9.48
C ARG A 11 74.38 -62.17 9.87
N MET A 12 75.28 -62.38 8.92
CA MET A 12 76.63 -61.87 9.03
C MET A 12 76.54 -60.38 9.42
N SER A 13 77.38 -59.95 10.37
CA SER A 13 77.35 -58.55 10.78
C SER A 13 77.61 -57.66 9.57
N ILE A 14 76.87 -56.55 9.48
CA ILE A 14 77.03 -55.55 8.41
C ILE A 14 78.50 -55.15 8.25
N GLU A 15 79.23 -55.08 9.37
CA GLU A 15 80.66 -54.79 9.42
C GLU A 15 81.52 -55.87 8.74
N ARG A 16 81.20 -57.16 8.91
CA ARG A 16 81.92 -58.26 8.25
C ARG A 16 81.63 -58.31 6.75
N ILE A 17 80.40 -58.01 6.34
CA ILE A 17 80.01 -57.89 4.93
C ILE A 17 80.79 -56.75 4.26
N LYS A 18 80.90 -55.58 4.91
CA LYS A 18 81.71 -54.46 4.44
C LYS A 18 83.19 -54.83 4.29
N GLN A 19 83.78 -55.53 5.26
CA GLN A 19 85.18 -55.98 5.19
C GLN A 19 85.45 -56.91 4.00
N ILE A 20 84.53 -57.83 3.71
CA ILE A 20 84.63 -58.74 2.56
C ILE A 20 84.46 -57.96 1.24
N ALA A 21 83.53 -57.01 1.18
CA ALA A 21 83.37 -56.13 0.02
C ALA A 21 84.60 -55.25 -0.25
N LEU A 22 85.35 -54.89 0.79
CA LEU A 22 86.63 -54.16 0.71
C LEU A 22 87.85 -55.05 0.42
N GLY A 23 87.64 -56.33 0.08
CA GLY A 23 88.68 -57.25 -0.40
C GLY A 23 89.16 -58.32 0.60
N SER A 24 88.56 -58.43 1.78
CA SER A 24 88.88 -59.50 2.73
C SER A 24 88.41 -60.87 2.21
N THR A 25 89.23 -61.91 2.37
CA THR A 25 88.87 -63.27 1.93
C THR A 25 87.81 -63.90 2.84
N PRO A 26 86.66 -64.35 2.29
CA PRO A 26 85.63 -65.03 3.06
C PRO A 26 86.06 -66.46 3.41
N THR A 27 85.78 -66.87 4.66
CA THR A 27 86.02 -68.22 5.19
C THR A 27 84.98 -69.22 4.67
N MET A 28 85.19 -70.53 4.93
CA MET A 28 84.45 -71.66 4.34
C MET A 28 82.95 -71.80 4.75
N GLY A 29 82.36 -70.78 5.38
CA GLY A 29 80.91 -70.68 5.63
C GLY A 29 80.35 -69.29 5.36
N GLU A 30 81.20 -68.26 5.40
CA GLU A 30 80.83 -66.87 5.09
C GLU A 30 80.36 -66.69 3.64
N ARG A 31 80.87 -67.50 2.70
CA ARG A 31 80.41 -67.45 1.29
C ARG A 31 78.95 -67.86 1.15
N GLU A 32 78.53 -68.90 1.87
CA GLU A 32 77.15 -69.40 1.86
C GLU A 32 76.23 -68.43 2.59
N SER A 33 76.65 -67.91 3.74
CA SER A 33 75.92 -66.86 4.46
C SER A 33 75.78 -65.56 3.65
N LEU A 34 76.80 -65.14 2.88
CA LEU A 34 76.71 -63.99 1.98
C LEU A 34 75.71 -64.22 0.85
N ALA A 35 75.71 -65.41 0.24
CA ALA A 35 74.78 -65.76 -0.83
C ALA A 35 73.32 -65.76 -0.32
N ILE A 36 73.07 -66.34 0.85
CA ILE A 36 71.74 -66.34 1.49
C ILE A 36 71.30 -64.91 1.83
N THR A 37 72.21 -64.09 2.38
CA THR A 37 71.92 -62.69 2.71
C THR A 37 71.61 -61.85 1.46
N ALA A 38 72.33 -62.06 0.36
CA ALA A 38 72.09 -61.39 -0.91
C ALA A 38 70.73 -61.77 -1.52
N LEU A 39 70.35 -63.06 -1.46
CA LEU A 39 69.04 -63.53 -1.92
C LEU A 39 67.90 -62.92 -1.09
N HIS A 40 68.06 -62.86 0.24
CA HIS A 40 67.08 -62.25 1.14
C HIS A 40 66.88 -60.77 0.85
N PHE A 41 67.95 -59.99 0.68
CA PHE A 41 67.83 -58.56 0.32
C PHE A 41 67.24 -58.34 -1.08
N ALA A 42 67.55 -59.21 -2.05
CA ALA A 42 66.94 -59.14 -3.38
C ALA A 42 65.42 -59.39 -3.31
N GLU A 43 64.98 -60.33 -2.47
CA GLU A 43 63.58 -60.62 -2.22
C GLU A 43 62.88 -59.47 -1.47
N GLU A 44 63.50 -58.90 -0.42
CA GLU A 44 62.98 -57.72 0.28
C GLU A 44 62.85 -56.50 -0.66
N LEU A 45 63.83 -56.24 -1.52
CA LEU A 45 63.79 -55.17 -2.50
C LEU A 45 62.68 -55.38 -3.53
N LYS A 46 62.46 -56.62 -3.97
CA LYS A 46 61.36 -56.96 -4.87
C LYS A 46 60.01 -56.71 -4.20
N ILE A 47 59.82 -57.19 -2.96
CA ILE A 47 58.59 -56.97 -2.18
C ILE A 47 58.33 -55.46 -2.00
N ALA A 48 59.36 -54.68 -1.67
CA ALA A 48 59.24 -53.24 -1.52
C ALA A 48 58.85 -52.54 -2.84
N THR A 49 59.42 -52.99 -3.97
CA THR A 49 59.10 -52.45 -5.30
C THR A 49 57.67 -52.77 -5.70
N ASP A 50 57.24 -54.02 -5.52
CA ASP A 50 55.88 -54.48 -5.80
C ASP A 50 54.86 -53.73 -4.93
N ALA A 51 55.16 -53.53 -3.63
CA ALA A 51 54.34 -52.75 -2.72
C ALA A 51 54.25 -51.26 -3.13
N PHE A 52 55.35 -50.66 -3.57
CA PHE A 52 55.36 -49.27 -4.03
C PHE A 52 54.55 -49.09 -5.32
N GLN A 53 54.67 -50.02 -6.26
CA GLN A 53 53.86 -50.03 -7.49
C GLN A 53 52.37 -50.21 -7.16
N ALA A 54 52.03 -51.14 -6.26
CA ALA A 54 50.66 -51.35 -5.82
C ALA A 54 50.09 -50.10 -5.13
N ALA A 55 50.87 -49.41 -4.29
CA ALA A 55 50.48 -48.17 -3.65
C ALA A 55 50.26 -47.04 -4.68
N GLY A 56 51.13 -46.93 -5.68
CA GLY A 56 50.97 -45.94 -6.76
C GLY A 56 49.70 -46.16 -7.58
N LEU A 57 49.39 -47.42 -7.94
CA LEU A 57 48.15 -47.77 -8.63
C LEU A 57 46.92 -47.47 -7.76
N ALA A 58 46.97 -47.80 -6.47
CA ALA A 58 45.89 -47.50 -5.54
C ALA A 58 45.67 -45.99 -5.38
N GLN A 59 46.74 -45.19 -5.37
CA GLN A 59 46.65 -43.74 -5.28
C GLN A 59 46.05 -43.12 -6.55
N LEU A 60 46.45 -43.59 -7.74
CA LEU A 60 45.85 -43.15 -8.99
C LEU A 60 44.34 -43.44 -9.02
N ALA A 61 43.95 -44.64 -8.61
CA ALA A 61 42.53 -45.02 -8.53
C ALA A 61 41.75 -44.18 -7.51
N ALA A 62 42.38 -43.81 -6.39
CA ALA A 62 41.77 -42.93 -5.40
C ALA A 62 41.61 -41.49 -5.92
N GLU A 63 42.57 -40.97 -6.67
CA GLU A 63 42.51 -39.65 -7.30
C GLU A 63 41.41 -39.59 -8.36
N GLU A 64 41.30 -40.59 -9.22
CA GLU A 64 40.21 -40.69 -10.21
C GLU A 64 38.83 -40.74 -9.55
N ALA A 65 38.70 -41.51 -8.46
CA ALA A 65 37.46 -41.58 -7.69
C ALA A 65 37.10 -40.24 -7.04
N LEU A 66 38.11 -39.53 -6.49
CA LEU A 66 37.93 -38.22 -5.88
C LEU A 66 37.49 -37.18 -6.92
N GLU A 67 38.13 -37.15 -8.08
CA GLU A 67 37.79 -36.22 -9.16
C GLU A 67 36.36 -36.46 -9.68
N LYS A 68 35.97 -37.74 -9.80
CA LYS A 68 34.59 -38.10 -10.17
C LYS A 68 33.59 -37.65 -9.10
N ALA A 69 33.91 -37.81 -7.83
CA ALA A 69 33.07 -37.35 -6.72
C ALA A 69 32.94 -35.81 -6.71
N GLN A 70 34.03 -35.08 -6.95
CA GLN A 70 34.03 -33.62 -7.03
C GLN A 70 33.16 -33.11 -8.19
N ARG A 71 33.28 -33.72 -9.39
CA ARG A 71 32.42 -33.36 -10.52
C ARG A 71 30.94 -33.63 -10.23
N ALA A 72 30.63 -34.75 -9.57
CA ALA A 72 29.27 -35.08 -9.18
C ALA A 72 28.70 -34.05 -8.18
N ASN A 73 29.50 -33.65 -7.18
CA ASN A 73 29.11 -32.62 -6.22
C ASN A 73 28.88 -31.26 -6.88
N ALA A 74 29.77 -30.83 -7.78
CA ALA A 74 29.60 -29.57 -8.51
C ALA A 74 28.31 -29.56 -9.35
N ALA A 75 28.02 -30.66 -10.04
CA ALA A 75 26.76 -30.81 -10.79
C ALA A 75 25.52 -30.82 -9.88
N GLN A 76 25.65 -31.38 -8.67
CA GLN A 76 24.57 -31.33 -7.67
C GLN A 76 24.35 -29.92 -7.14
N ASP A 77 25.41 -29.18 -6.83
CA ASP A 77 25.31 -27.79 -6.37
C ASP A 77 24.63 -26.91 -7.43
N ASP A 78 24.98 -27.05 -8.71
CA ASP A 78 24.31 -26.34 -9.80
C ASP A 78 22.81 -26.67 -9.86
N HIS A 79 22.44 -27.94 -9.68
CA HIS A 79 21.05 -28.35 -9.65
C HIS A 79 20.31 -27.83 -8.41
N ILE A 80 20.95 -27.79 -7.23
CA ILE A 80 20.38 -27.20 -6.01
C ILE A 80 20.13 -25.71 -6.21
N ASN A 81 21.08 -24.98 -6.79
CA ASN A 81 20.94 -23.56 -7.09
C ASN A 81 19.76 -23.31 -8.05
N GLN A 82 19.65 -24.11 -9.13
CA GLN A 82 18.52 -24.04 -10.05
C GLN A 82 17.17 -24.35 -9.36
N GLN A 83 17.15 -25.29 -8.41
CA GLN A 83 15.94 -25.57 -7.64
C GLN A 83 15.57 -24.41 -6.72
N GLN A 84 16.55 -23.77 -6.09
CA GLN A 84 16.32 -22.60 -5.24
C GLN A 84 15.71 -21.44 -6.04
N ASP A 85 16.27 -21.13 -7.21
CA ASP A 85 15.73 -20.10 -8.11
C ASP A 85 14.27 -20.37 -8.48
N ARG A 86 13.93 -21.64 -8.75
CA ARG A 86 12.56 -22.06 -9.07
C ARG A 86 11.62 -21.90 -7.87
N ILE A 87 12.07 -22.24 -6.66
CA ILE A 87 11.30 -22.06 -5.43
C ILE A 87 10.99 -20.59 -5.22
N ASP A 88 12.00 -19.72 -5.32
CA ASP A 88 11.85 -18.27 -5.11
C ASP A 88 10.84 -17.66 -6.11
N ILE A 89 10.86 -18.10 -7.37
CA ILE A 89 9.88 -17.69 -8.38
C ILE A 89 8.46 -18.14 -8.00
N LEU A 90 8.31 -19.39 -7.55
CA LEU A 90 7.01 -19.94 -7.16
C LEU A 90 6.45 -19.26 -5.92
N GLU A 91 7.27 -18.99 -4.91
CA GLU A 91 6.88 -18.28 -3.70
C GLU A 91 6.41 -16.86 -4.02
N ARG A 92 7.13 -16.14 -4.87
CA ARG A 92 6.72 -14.82 -5.35
C ARG A 92 5.37 -14.87 -6.05
N ARG A 93 5.18 -15.83 -6.96
CA ARG A 93 3.91 -15.99 -7.68
C ARG A 93 2.75 -16.38 -6.76
N ASN A 94 3.00 -17.21 -5.75
CA ASN A 94 2.00 -17.54 -4.74
C ASN A 94 1.61 -16.32 -3.89
N ALA A 95 2.57 -15.49 -3.51
CA ALA A 95 2.29 -14.25 -2.79
C ALA A 95 1.46 -13.27 -3.64
N GLU A 96 1.79 -13.13 -4.92
CA GLU A 96 1.01 -12.33 -5.88
C GLU A 96 -0.42 -12.84 -6.00
N LEU A 97 -0.62 -14.15 -6.22
CA LEU A 97 -1.94 -14.77 -6.29
C LEU A 97 -2.72 -14.64 -4.98
N GLY A 98 -2.05 -14.74 -3.83
CA GLY A 98 -2.68 -14.50 -2.52
C GLY A 98 -3.15 -13.05 -2.37
N GLY A 99 -2.39 -12.09 -2.89
CA GLY A 99 -2.78 -10.68 -2.96
C GLY A 99 -3.97 -10.45 -3.89
N GLU A 100 -3.99 -11.07 -5.07
CA GLU A 100 -5.13 -11.00 -5.99
C GLU A 100 -6.39 -11.62 -5.37
N LEU A 101 -6.27 -12.83 -4.81
CA LEU A 101 -7.36 -13.49 -4.10
C LEU A 101 -7.90 -12.61 -2.97
N SER A 102 -7.05 -11.91 -2.22
CA SER A 102 -7.51 -10.99 -1.17
C SER A 102 -8.30 -9.80 -1.70
N ARG A 103 -8.01 -9.31 -2.93
CA ARG A 103 -8.80 -8.23 -3.56
C ARG A 103 -10.18 -8.71 -3.98
N TYR A 104 -10.30 -9.97 -4.42
CA TYR A 104 -11.56 -10.55 -4.89
C TYR A 104 -12.33 -11.31 -3.81
N SER A 105 -11.65 -11.69 -2.73
CA SER A 105 -12.23 -12.34 -1.56
C SER A 105 -12.89 -11.28 -0.70
N MET A 106 -14.19 -11.10 -0.91
CA MET A 106 -15.02 -10.33 0.00
C MET A 106 -15.22 -11.14 1.28
N SER A 107 -14.85 -10.57 2.43
CA SER A 107 -15.13 -11.24 3.70
C SER A 107 -16.66 -11.25 3.97
N PRO A 108 -17.19 -12.25 4.70
CA PRO A 108 -18.60 -12.27 5.08
C PRO A 108 -19.08 -10.94 5.70
N GLY A 109 -18.28 -10.35 6.60
CA GLY A 109 -18.61 -9.06 7.21
C GLY A 109 -18.63 -7.89 6.22
N GLN A 110 -17.77 -7.89 5.20
CA GLN A 110 -17.82 -6.89 4.14
C GLN A 110 -19.05 -7.04 3.24
N ALA A 111 -19.48 -8.28 2.97
CA ALA A 111 -20.69 -8.56 2.21
C ALA A 111 -21.94 -8.08 2.97
N ASP A 112 -22.02 -8.37 4.27
CA ASP A 112 -23.09 -7.90 5.14
C ASP A 112 -23.14 -6.37 5.19
N GLN A 113 -21.98 -5.72 5.34
CA GLN A 113 -21.89 -4.26 5.33
C GLN A 113 -22.42 -3.66 4.02
N ARG A 114 -21.96 -4.16 2.86
CA ARG A 114 -22.44 -3.67 1.56
C ARG A 114 -23.93 -3.90 1.37
N MET A 115 -24.48 -5.00 1.90
CA MET A 115 -25.91 -5.25 1.86
C MET A 115 -26.67 -4.24 2.72
N CYS A 116 -26.19 -3.95 3.93
CA CYS A 116 -26.77 -2.91 4.79
C CYS A 116 -26.75 -1.53 4.11
N GLU A 117 -25.62 -1.15 3.50
CA GLU A 117 -25.47 0.11 2.76
C GLU A 117 -26.43 0.19 1.56
N SER A 118 -26.55 -0.89 0.79
CA SER A 118 -27.48 -0.99 -0.35
C SER A 118 -28.94 -0.86 0.11
N ARG A 119 -29.34 -1.53 1.19
CA ARG A 119 -30.68 -1.42 1.78
C ARG A 119 -30.98 0.01 2.23
N ALA A 120 -30.02 0.67 2.87
CA ALA A 120 -30.17 2.06 3.32
C ALA A 120 -30.31 3.03 2.14
N ALA A 121 -29.51 2.86 1.08
CA ALA A 121 -29.61 3.68 -0.13
C ALA A 121 -30.96 3.52 -0.83
N ARG A 122 -31.48 2.28 -0.92
CA ARG A 122 -32.81 1.99 -1.47
C ARG A 122 -33.90 2.68 -0.66
N ASP A 123 -33.86 2.55 0.67
CA ASP A 123 -34.83 3.18 1.58
C ASP A 123 -34.86 4.70 1.41
N ALA A 124 -33.67 5.33 1.40
CA ALA A 124 -33.53 6.78 1.24
C ALA A 124 -34.09 7.30 -0.10
N LEU A 125 -33.99 6.49 -1.16
CA LEU A 125 -34.52 6.82 -2.48
C LEU A 125 -36.01 6.48 -2.64
N GLY A 126 -36.61 5.85 -1.63
CA GLY A 126 -38.02 5.45 -1.60
C GLY A 126 -38.31 4.09 -2.26
N PHE A 127 -37.29 3.27 -2.48
CA PHE A 127 -37.45 1.89 -2.93
C PHE A 127 -37.62 0.95 -1.72
N GLY A 128 -38.25 -0.21 -1.94
CA GLY A 128 -38.29 -1.27 -0.93
C GLY A 128 -36.87 -1.75 -0.58
N LYS A 129 -36.57 -1.90 0.72
CA LYS A 129 -35.26 -2.36 1.23
C LYS A 129 -34.83 -3.67 0.58
N ASP A 130 -35.79 -4.58 0.48
CA ASP A 130 -35.65 -5.94 -0.05
C ASP A 130 -36.27 -6.09 -1.45
N ALA A 131 -36.42 -5.00 -2.20
CA ALA A 131 -36.91 -5.08 -3.57
C ALA A 131 -35.85 -5.75 -4.47
N ASP A 132 -36.23 -6.84 -5.13
CA ASP A 132 -35.36 -7.61 -6.01
C ASP A 132 -35.20 -6.97 -7.40
N ASP A 133 -36.17 -6.14 -7.81
CA ASP A 133 -36.24 -5.53 -9.16
C ASP A 133 -35.69 -4.08 -9.22
N VAL A 134 -34.72 -3.73 -8.38
CA VAL A 134 -34.09 -2.39 -8.40
C VAL A 134 -32.86 -2.41 -9.30
N ALA A 135 -33.05 -2.09 -10.58
CA ALA A 135 -31.95 -1.89 -11.51
C ALA A 135 -31.13 -0.62 -11.17
N PRO A 136 -29.81 -0.59 -11.45
CA PRO A 136 -28.98 0.59 -11.24
C PRO A 136 -29.49 1.86 -11.93
N ILE A 137 -30.16 1.71 -13.08
CA ILE A 137 -30.77 2.83 -13.80
C ILE A 137 -31.92 3.48 -13.02
N ASN A 138 -32.74 2.70 -12.33
CA ASN A 138 -33.85 3.21 -11.52
C ASN A 138 -33.34 4.11 -10.37
N LEU A 139 -32.24 3.68 -9.73
CA LEU A 139 -31.57 4.47 -8.68
C LEU A 139 -31.03 5.78 -9.25
N ARG A 140 -30.41 5.72 -10.43
CA ARG A 140 -29.84 6.90 -11.11
C ARG A 140 -30.92 7.90 -11.49
N GLU A 141 -31.99 7.44 -12.12
CA GLU A 141 -33.14 8.28 -12.49
C GLU A 141 -33.76 8.96 -11.27
N ARG A 142 -33.89 8.23 -10.15
CA ARG A 142 -34.42 8.80 -8.91
C ARG A 142 -33.53 9.89 -8.34
N ILE A 143 -32.21 9.66 -8.32
CA ILE A 143 -31.22 10.65 -7.88
C ILE A 143 -31.25 11.88 -8.78
N ASP A 144 -31.28 11.69 -10.10
CA ASP A 144 -31.27 12.79 -11.06
C ASP A 144 -32.56 13.62 -10.98
N GLY A 145 -33.71 12.96 -10.77
CA GLY A 145 -34.98 13.65 -10.48
C GLY A 145 -34.94 14.47 -9.19
N MET A 146 -34.37 13.93 -8.11
CA MET A 146 -34.19 14.68 -6.85
C MET A 146 -33.26 15.89 -7.04
N LYS A 147 -32.16 15.73 -7.77
CA LYS A 147 -31.25 16.84 -8.10
C LYS A 147 -31.94 17.94 -8.90
N ALA A 148 -32.75 17.56 -9.90
CA ALA A 148 -33.52 18.52 -10.68
C ALA A 148 -34.50 19.31 -9.79
N ARG A 149 -35.17 18.62 -8.84
CA ARG A 149 -36.07 19.29 -7.89
C ARG A 149 -35.35 20.24 -6.95
N ILE A 150 -34.15 19.89 -6.48
CA ILE A 150 -33.32 20.78 -5.67
C ILE A 150 -32.97 22.05 -6.46
N ALA A 151 -32.50 21.90 -7.70
CA ALA A 151 -32.16 23.04 -8.56
C ALA A 151 -33.38 23.96 -8.83
N GLU A 152 -34.57 23.36 -9.01
CA GLU A 152 -35.82 24.13 -9.17
C GLU A 152 -36.16 24.92 -7.89
N LEU A 153 -36.08 24.29 -6.72
CA LEU A 153 -36.35 24.94 -5.43
C LEU A 153 -35.36 26.07 -5.14
N GLU A 154 -34.07 25.88 -5.46
CA GLU A 154 -33.05 26.92 -5.33
C GLU A 154 -33.36 28.15 -6.22
N SER A 155 -33.81 27.92 -7.45
CA SER A 155 -34.23 28.99 -8.36
C SER A 155 -35.46 29.74 -7.85
N GLN A 156 -36.46 29.01 -7.35
CA GLN A 156 -37.68 29.60 -6.77
C GLN A 156 -37.35 30.44 -5.52
N LEU A 157 -36.47 29.93 -4.65
CA LEU A 157 -36.04 30.65 -3.45
C LEU A 157 -35.39 31.98 -3.83
N LYS A 158 -34.46 31.97 -4.78
CA LYS A 158 -33.78 33.18 -5.25
C LYS A 158 -34.75 34.21 -5.85
N ALA A 159 -35.76 33.75 -6.60
CA ALA A 159 -36.79 34.63 -7.14
C ALA A 159 -37.66 35.25 -6.03
N ALA A 160 -38.03 34.44 -5.02
CA ALA A 160 -38.79 34.92 -3.87
C ALA A 160 -38.00 35.95 -3.04
N GLU A 161 -36.71 35.72 -2.81
CA GLU A 161 -35.83 36.66 -2.12
C GLU A 161 -35.74 38.01 -2.84
N ASN A 162 -35.60 38.01 -4.17
CA ASN A 162 -35.57 39.25 -4.96
C ASN A 162 -36.89 40.02 -4.83
N ASN A 163 -38.03 39.32 -4.93
CA ASN A 163 -39.34 39.96 -4.78
C ASN A 163 -39.53 40.54 -3.38
N GLU A 164 -39.02 39.89 -2.34
CA GLU A 164 -39.04 40.41 -0.97
C GLU A 164 -38.21 41.69 -0.85
N ILE A 165 -37.02 41.71 -1.45
CA ILE A 165 -36.16 42.90 -1.49
C ILE A 165 -36.89 44.06 -2.19
N ASP A 166 -37.49 43.81 -3.35
CA ASP A 166 -38.23 44.83 -4.11
C ASP A 166 -39.41 45.39 -3.29
N ALA A 167 -40.17 44.51 -2.65
CA ALA A 167 -41.28 44.91 -1.78
C ALA A 167 -40.78 45.75 -0.59
N ARG A 168 -39.68 45.36 0.04
CA ARG A 168 -39.07 46.11 1.15
C ARG A 168 -38.57 47.48 0.72
N CYS A 169 -37.91 47.58 -0.43
CA CYS A 169 -37.48 48.85 -1.01
C CYS A 169 -38.70 49.77 -1.26
N HIS A 170 -39.76 49.23 -1.87
CA HIS A 170 -40.96 50.01 -2.15
C HIS A 170 -41.67 50.49 -0.89
N ILE A 171 -41.78 49.65 0.14
CA ILE A 171 -42.32 50.06 1.45
C ILE A 171 -41.47 51.18 2.05
N SER A 172 -40.14 51.05 2.04
CA SER A 172 -39.25 52.09 2.55
C SER A 172 -39.38 53.42 1.79
N GLU A 173 -39.54 53.37 0.46
CA GLU A 173 -39.82 54.56 -0.35
C GLU A 173 -41.12 55.23 0.06
N LEU A 174 -42.20 54.45 0.23
CA LEU A 174 -43.50 54.96 0.67
C LEU A 174 -43.45 55.55 2.09
N GLU A 175 -42.76 54.90 3.02
CA GLU A 175 -42.55 55.38 4.39
C GLU A 175 -41.68 56.65 4.46
N SER A 176 -40.87 56.91 3.44
CA SER A 176 -40.06 58.13 3.36
C SER A 176 -40.85 59.36 2.92
N ARG A 177 -41.96 59.18 2.19
CA ARG A 177 -42.77 60.27 1.63
C ARG A 177 -43.44 61.07 2.75
N ALA A 178 -43.43 62.40 2.61
CA ALA A 178 -44.20 63.30 3.45
C ALA A 178 -45.32 63.97 2.63
N VAL A 179 -46.43 64.26 3.30
CA VAL A 179 -47.53 65.05 2.74
C VAL A 179 -47.25 66.51 3.02
N LYS A 180 -47.32 67.36 1.99
CA LYS A 180 -47.20 68.81 2.15
C LYS A 180 -48.55 69.42 2.46
N LEU A 181 -48.62 70.14 3.56
CA LEU A 181 -49.79 70.95 3.92
C LEU A 181 -49.35 72.38 4.16
N VAL A 182 -50.12 73.31 3.59
CA VAL A 182 -49.90 74.74 3.78
C VAL A 182 -50.14 75.09 5.24
N ASP A 183 -49.09 75.53 5.96
CA ASP A 183 -49.21 75.98 7.35
C ASP A 183 -49.15 77.51 7.38
N CYS A 184 -50.29 78.13 7.07
CA CYS A 184 -50.38 79.58 7.04
C CYS A 184 -50.87 80.11 8.38
N ASP A 185 -50.18 81.14 8.88
CA ASP A 185 -50.61 81.85 10.07
C ASP A 185 -51.84 82.73 9.78
N PHE A 186 -52.47 83.19 10.86
CA PHE A 186 -53.66 84.03 10.77
C PHE A 186 -53.45 85.28 9.89
N GLY A 187 -52.26 85.90 9.97
CA GLY A 187 -51.94 87.10 9.20
C GLY A 187 -51.86 86.83 7.69
N ALA A 188 -51.26 85.70 7.30
CA ALA A 188 -51.21 85.25 5.93
C ALA A 188 -52.63 84.95 5.40
N VAL A 189 -53.44 84.23 6.16
CA VAL A 189 -54.84 83.91 5.78
C VAL A 189 -55.68 85.17 5.64
N GLN A 190 -55.55 86.13 6.57
CA GLN A 190 -56.29 87.39 6.53
C GLN A 190 -55.91 88.24 5.32
N ASN A 191 -54.61 88.32 5.01
CA ASN A 191 -54.10 89.05 3.85
C ASN A 191 -54.50 88.41 2.51
N MET A 192 -54.57 87.08 2.45
CA MET A 192 -54.92 86.35 1.21
C MET A 192 -56.42 86.28 0.96
N SER A 193 -57.24 86.08 1.99
CA SER A 193 -58.67 85.83 1.84
C SER A 193 -59.52 87.10 1.86
N GLY A 194 -59.05 88.17 2.51
CA GLY A 194 -59.88 89.34 2.83
C GLY A 194 -61.11 89.01 3.68
N GLY A 195 -61.14 87.81 4.28
CA GLY A 195 -62.26 87.29 5.05
C GLY A 195 -62.39 87.93 6.44
N SER A 196 -63.46 87.58 7.14
CA SER A 196 -63.65 88.01 8.53
C SER A 196 -62.60 87.37 9.46
N THR A 197 -62.37 87.98 10.62
CA THR A 197 -61.52 87.41 11.68
C THR A 197 -61.93 85.99 12.06
N ASP A 198 -63.24 85.73 12.16
CA ASP A 198 -63.79 84.41 12.50
C ASP A 198 -63.47 83.35 11.43
N TYR A 199 -63.61 83.72 10.15
CA TYR A 199 -63.23 82.85 9.03
C TYR A 199 -61.73 82.49 9.07
N CYS A 200 -60.87 83.48 9.33
CA CYS A 200 -59.42 83.28 9.35
C CYS A 200 -58.99 82.37 10.52
N HIS A 201 -59.58 82.52 11.71
CA HIS A 201 -59.32 81.62 12.83
C HIS A 201 -59.80 80.19 12.56
N GLY A 202 -61.01 80.03 12.01
CA GLY A 202 -61.53 78.70 11.64
C GLY A 202 -60.67 77.98 10.60
N PHE A 203 -60.07 78.71 9.65
CA PHE A 203 -59.16 78.14 8.66
C PHE A 203 -57.85 77.64 9.30
N VAL A 204 -57.22 78.45 10.14
CA VAL A 204 -55.98 78.08 10.84
C VAL A 204 -56.20 76.88 11.77
N ASP A 205 -57.27 76.91 12.57
CA ASP A 205 -57.62 75.81 13.48
C ASP A 205 -57.95 74.52 12.71
N GLY A 206 -58.69 74.64 11.59
CA GLY A 206 -59.01 73.51 10.72
C GLY A 206 -57.76 72.87 10.12
N THR A 207 -56.80 73.69 9.68
CA THR A 207 -55.53 73.25 9.10
C THR A 207 -54.65 72.56 10.13
N GLN A 208 -54.52 73.14 11.33
CA GLN A 208 -53.76 72.54 12.43
C GLN A 208 -54.39 71.23 12.92
N ASN A 209 -55.72 71.13 12.95
CA ASN A 209 -56.41 69.89 13.27
C ASN A 209 -56.18 68.80 12.21
N ALA A 210 -56.16 69.16 10.92
CA ALA A 210 -55.84 68.23 9.84
C ALA A 210 -54.39 67.72 9.95
N ILE A 211 -53.42 68.62 10.20
CA ILE A 211 -52.01 68.25 10.42
C ILE A 211 -51.90 67.27 11.59
N ARG A 212 -52.51 67.57 12.74
CA ARG A 212 -52.50 66.70 13.93
C ARG A 212 -53.13 65.33 13.66
N ALA A 213 -54.26 65.29 12.96
CA ALA A 213 -54.94 64.05 12.64
C ALA A 213 -54.09 63.15 11.71
N ILE A 214 -53.43 63.74 10.71
CA ILE A 214 -52.58 63.01 9.76
C ILE A 214 -51.30 62.52 10.45
N SER A 215 -50.66 63.37 11.27
CA SER A 215 -49.49 62.95 12.06
C SER A 215 -49.84 61.88 13.10
N ALA A 216 -51.02 61.95 13.74
CA ALA A 216 -51.50 60.91 14.66
C ALA A 216 -51.76 59.57 13.95
N ALA A 217 -52.05 59.59 12.64
CA ALA A 217 -52.12 58.39 11.81
C ALA A 217 -50.74 57.84 11.38
N GLY A 218 -49.64 58.45 11.85
CA GLY A 218 -48.26 58.02 11.55
C GLY A 218 -47.73 58.47 10.19
N ILE A 219 -48.44 59.37 9.50
CA ILE A 219 -48.03 59.91 8.19
C ILE A 219 -47.14 61.13 8.44
N LYS A 220 -45.98 61.18 7.78
CA LYS A 220 -45.07 62.34 7.82
C LYS A 220 -45.73 63.53 7.13
N VAL A 221 -45.70 64.70 7.78
CA VAL A 221 -46.22 65.96 7.23
C VAL A 221 -45.08 66.97 7.16
N GLU A 222 -44.93 67.61 6.02
CA GLU A 222 -44.06 68.77 5.82
C GLU A 222 -44.96 70.03 5.80
N ALA A 223 -44.59 71.04 6.59
CA ALA A 223 -45.23 72.36 6.52
C ALA A 223 -44.68 73.09 5.29
N GLU A 224 -45.58 73.60 4.44
CA GLU A 224 -45.28 74.44 3.28
C GLU A 224 -45.61 75.91 3.56
#